data_AF-A0A9X2FWF2-F1
#
_entry.id   AF-A0A9X2FWF2-F1
#
_cell.length_a   1.000
_cell.length_b   1.000
_cell.length_c   1.000
_cell.angle_alpha   90.00
_cell.angle_beta   90.00
_cell.angle_gamma   90.00
#
_symmetry.space_group_name_H-M   'P 1'
#
loop_
_entity.id
_entity.type
_entity.pdbx_description
1 polymer ?
#
loop_
_entity_poly.entity_id
_entity_poly.type
_entity_poly.pdbx_seq_one_letter_code
_entity_poly.pdbx_strand_id
1 'polypeptide(L)'
;MNIEIESYYELLALHKTLMAVKFDEHSSLKDAQGSPLTASLAFKVFDLLVSSSFDEGQKKRAQDWIAWQRADRNRRETKLLLKHIADSGWWREASPREREEYVRDFMAPLILSDEAFNEILKHE
;
A
#
# COMPACT_ATOMS: atom_id res chain seq x y z
N MET A 1 -8.60 14.56 -16.84
CA MET A 1 -7.28 15.14 -16.51
C MET A 1 -6.25 14.06 -16.77
N ASN A 2 -5.14 14.39 -17.43
CA ASN A 2 -4.07 13.44 -17.74
C ASN A 2 -2.77 13.91 -17.10
N ILE A 3 -1.98 12.98 -16.58
CA ILE A 3 -0.60 13.20 -16.16
C ILE A 3 0.25 12.33 -17.10
N GLU A 4 1.27 12.93 -17.71
CA GLU A 4 2.22 12.23 -18.56
C GLU A 4 3.45 11.88 -17.71
N ILE A 5 3.86 10.60 -17.76
CA ILE A 5 5.05 10.06 -17.09
C ILE A 5 5.89 9.44 -18.20
N GLU A 6 7.07 9.99 -18.46
CA GLU A 6 7.84 9.68 -19.68
C GLU A 6 8.90 8.60 -19.46
N SER A 7 9.22 8.28 -18.20
CA SER A 7 10.28 7.34 -17.87
C SER A 7 9.93 6.40 -16.72
N TYR A 8 10.50 5.20 -16.75
CA TYR A 8 10.47 4.25 -15.64
C TYR A 8 10.95 4.88 -14.32
N TYR A 9 11.94 5.79 -14.39
CA TYR A 9 12.53 6.40 -13.20
C TYR A 9 11.62 7.46 -12.56
N GLU A 10 10.86 8.22 -13.34
CA GLU A 10 9.81 9.09 -12.80
C GLU A 10 8.75 8.27 -12.07
N LEU A 11 8.32 7.17 -12.67
CA LEU A 11 7.32 6.30 -12.06
C LEU A 11 7.86 5.66 -10.76
N LEU A 12 9.13 5.27 -10.75
CA LEU A 12 9.81 4.75 -9.57
C LEU A 12 9.93 5.82 -8.47
N ALA A 13 10.25 7.06 -8.84
CA ALA A 13 10.33 8.17 -7.89
C ALA A 13 8.95 8.48 -7.28
N LEU A 14 7.90 8.46 -8.10
CA LEU A 14 6.52 8.64 -7.65
C LEU A 14 6.09 7.52 -6.68
N HIS A 15 6.39 6.27 -7.03
CA HIS A 15 6.15 5.14 -6.14
C HIS A 15 6.85 5.30 -4.78
N LYS A 16 8.15 5.65 -4.79
CA LYS A 16 8.91 5.87 -3.55
C LYS A 16 8.34 7.01 -2.71
N THR A 17 7.87 8.07 -3.35
CA THR A 17 7.23 9.21 -2.68
C THR A 17 5.92 8.79 -2.01
N LEU A 18 5.07 8.04 -2.70
CA LEU A 18 3.84 7.49 -2.14
C LEU A 18 4.13 6.55 -0.97
N MET A 19 5.13 5.67 -1.09
CA MET A 19 5.55 4.80 -0.01
C MET A 19 6.06 5.59 1.21
N ALA A 20 6.84 6.65 0.98
CA ALA A 20 7.34 7.51 2.05
C ALA A 20 6.19 8.19 2.79
N VAL A 21 5.16 8.67 2.10
CA VAL A 21 4.02 9.31 2.75
C VAL A 21 3.12 8.31 3.47
N LYS A 22 2.79 7.19 2.81
CA LYS A 22 1.86 6.18 3.37
C LYS A 22 2.45 5.44 4.56
N PHE A 23 3.76 5.19 4.55
CA PHE A 23 4.42 4.34 5.56
C PHE A 23 5.45 5.07 6.41
N ASP A 24 5.33 6.40 6.53
CA ASP A 24 6.07 7.17 7.53
C ASP A 24 5.36 7.11 8.88
N GLU A 25 6.09 6.62 9.89
CA GLU A 25 5.62 6.54 11.28
C GLU A 25 5.36 7.93 11.89
N HIS A 26 6.04 8.95 11.37
CA HIS A 26 5.91 10.34 11.82
C HIS A 26 5.24 11.23 10.75
N SER A 27 4.42 10.61 9.88
CA SER A 27 3.77 11.32 8.77
C SER A 27 3.00 12.54 9.29
N SER A 28 3.33 13.70 8.74
CA SER A 28 2.54 14.93 8.93
C SER A 28 1.20 14.90 8.19
N LEU A 29 1.00 13.90 7.31
CA LEU A 29 -0.18 13.74 6.46
C LEU A 29 -0.87 12.40 6.72
N LYS A 30 -1.29 12.17 7.99
CA LYS A 30 -1.93 10.92 8.43
C LYS A 30 -3.15 10.52 7.58
N ASP A 31 -3.92 11.50 7.14
CA ASP A 31 -5.10 11.26 6.30
C ASP A 31 -4.75 10.56 4.98
N ALA A 32 -3.54 10.77 4.44
CA ALA A 32 -3.09 10.08 3.23
C ALA A 32 -2.75 8.60 3.46
N GLN A 33 -2.42 8.20 4.70
CA GLN A 33 -2.01 6.83 5.00
C GLN A 33 -3.19 5.87 4.83
N GLY A 34 -4.37 6.19 5.35
CA GLY A 34 -5.59 5.40 5.19
C GLY A 34 -6.54 5.84 4.07
N SER A 35 -6.16 6.84 3.26
CA SER A 35 -7.06 7.39 2.24
C SER A 35 -7.27 6.43 1.04
N PRO A 36 -8.52 6.16 0.63
CA PRO A 36 -8.82 5.37 -0.56
C PRO A 36 -8.30 6.02 -1.86
N LEU A 37 -8.22 7.35 -1.90
CA LEU A 37 -7.68 8.08 -3.06
C LEU A 37 -6.18 7.86 -3.19
N THR A 38 -5.46 7.95 -2.07
CA THR A 38 -4.01 7.70 -2.04
C THR A 38 -3.71 6.23 -2.31
N ALA A 39 -4.55 5.31 -1.80
CA ALA A 39 -4.46 3.89 -2.11
C ALA A 39 -4.65 3.60 -3.60
N SER A 40 -5.68 4.18 -4.21
CA SER A 40 -5.93 4.06 -5.65
C SER A 40 -4.75 4.56 -6.49
N LEU A 41 -4.15 5.68 -6.11
CA LEU A 41 -2.95 6.20 -6.78
C LEU A 41 -1.76 5.24 -6.62
N ALA A 42 -1.53 4.72 -5.41
CA ALA A 42 -0.44 3.79 -5.15
C ALA A 42 -0.55 2.52 -6.00
N PHE A 43 -1.75 1.93 -6.13
CA PHE A 43 -1.98 0.79 -7.01
C PHE A 43 -1.74 1.13 -8.48
N LYS A 44 -2.30 2.23 -8.99
CA LYS A 44 -2.11 2.65 -10.40
C LYS A 44 -0.63 2.84 -10.74
N VAL A 45 0.12 3.50 -9.86
CA VAL A 45 1.56 3.71 -10.05
C VAL A 45 2.32 2.39 -10.02
N PHE A 46 1.97 1.49 -9.10
CA PHE A 46 2.57 0.16 -9.02
C PHE A 46 2.27 -0.69 -10.27
N ASP A 47 1.02 -0.71 -10.74
CA ASP A 47 0.61 -1.47 -11.92
C ASP A 47 1.32 -0.98 -13.19
N LEU A 48 1.52 0.33 -13.31
CA LEU A 48 2.32 0.92 -14.38
C LEU A 48 3.81 0.51 -14.27
N LEU A 49 4.39 0.36 -13.07
CA LEU A 49 5.78 -0.07 -12.89
C LEU A 49 5.97 -1.51 -13.36
N VAL A 50 5.01 -2.36 -13.01
CA VAL A 50 5.01 -3.77 -13.43
C VAL A 50 4.82 -3.87 -14.94
N SER A 51 3.82 -3.18 -15.49
CA SER A 51 3.50 -3.21 -16.92
C SER A 51 4.64 -2.67 -17.78
N SER A 52 5.20 -1.49 -17.44
CA SER A 52 6.36 -0.94 -18.16
C SER A 52 7.57 -1.88 -18.13
N SER A 53 7.78 -2.59 -17.02
CA SER A 53 8.84 -3.61 -16.94
C SER A 53 8.60 -4.78 -17.89
N PHE A 54 7.34 -5.20 -18.11
CA PHE A 54 7.03 -6.21 -19.12
C PHE A 54 7.23 -5.69 -20.54
N ASP A 55 6.79 -4.47 -20.83
CA ASP A 55 6.88 -3.85 -22.15
C ASP A 55 8.34 -3.63 -22.59
N GLU A 56 9.22 -3.30 -21.65
CA GLU A 56 10.69 -3.21 -21.87
C GLU A 56 11.38 -4.59 -21.97
N GLY A 57 10.64 -5.70 -21.92
CA GLY A 57 11.20 -7.05 -21.92
C GLY A 57 11.89 -7.46 -20.61
N GLN A 58 11.77 -6.66 -19.56
CA GLN A 58 12.41 -6.85 -18.24
C GLN A 58 11.58 -7.76 -17.33
N LYS A 59 11.26 -8.98 -17.79
CA LYS A 59 10.38 -9.94 -17.08
C LYS A 59 10.81 -10.20 -15.62
N LYS A 60 12.12 -10.30 -15.37
CA LYS A 60 12.65 -10.50 -14.01
C LYS A 60 12.29 -9.34 -13.09
N ARG A 61 12.45 -8.10 -13.56
CA ARG A 61 12.11 -6.88 -12.80
C ARG A 61 10.61 -6.86 -12.46
N ALA A 62 9.75 -7.22 -13.42
CA ALA A 62 8.32 -7.32 -13.17
C ALA A 62 7.98 -8.38 -12.11
N GLN A 63 8.63 -9.54 -12.16
CA GLN A 63 8.46 -10.59 -11.15
C GLN A 63 8.96 -10.16 -9.76
N ASP A 64 10.09 -9.46 -9.70
CA ASP A 64 10.63 -8.91 -8.44
C ASP A 64 9.66 -7.90 -7.82
N TRP A 65 8.99 -7.07 -8.62
CA TRP A 65 7.93 -6.17 -8.16
C TRP A 65 6.72 -6.91 -7.60
N ILE A 66 6.21 -7.90 -8.33
CA ILE A 66 5.06 -8.72 -7.88
C ILE A 66 5.40 -9.46 -6.58
N ALA A 67 6.63 -9.96 -6.46
CA ALA A 67 7.11 -10.56 -5.22
C ALA A 67 7.19 -9.54 -4.08
N TRP A 68 7.72 -8.34 -4.36
CA TRP A 68 7.80 -7.24 -3.41
C TRP A 68 6.43 -6.75 -2.94
N GLN A 69 5.38 -6.84 -3.77
CA GLN A 69 4.02 -6.41 -3.42
C GLN A 69 3.44 -7.21 -2.26
N ARG A 70 3.86 -8.48 -2.11
CA ARG A 70 3.35 -9.36 -1.07
C ARG A 70 3.85 -8.91 0.30
N ALA A 71 2.93 -8.75 1.23
CA ALA A 71 3.23 -8.39 2.61
C ALA A 71 2.76 -9.50 3.56
N ASP A 72 3.57 -9.73 4.58
CA ASP A 72 3.23 -10.58 5.72
C ASP A 72 3.13 -9.72 6.99
N ARG A 73 2.89 -10.38 8.12
CA ARG A 73 2.79 -9.74 9.44
C ARG A 73 4.11 -9.14 9.94
N ASN A 74 5.25 -9.66 9.49
CA ASN A 74 6.57 -9.27 9.99
C ASN A 74 7.10 -8.00 9.32
N ARG A 75 6.56 -7.66 8.15
CA ARG A 75 6.89 -6.46 7.40
C ARG A 75 6.68 -5.20 8.23
N ARG A 76 7.56 -4.21 8.06
CA ARG A 76 7.52 -2.94 8.79
C ARG A 76 6.19 -2.20 8.58
N GLU A 77 5.71 -2.17 7.34
CA GLU A 77 4.46 -1.51 6.96
C GLU A 77 3.25 -2.12 7.69
N THR A 78 3.23 -3.43 7.85
CA THR A 78 2.18 -4.14 8.59
C THR A 78 2.23 -3.84 10.09
N LYS A 79 3.42 -3.72 10.68
CA LYS A 79 3.58 -3.28 12.08
C LYS A 79 3.09 -1.85 12.28
N LEU A 80 3.34 -0.97 11.31
CA LEU A 80 2.83 0.39 11.34
C LEU A 80 1.29 0.42 11.26
N LEU A 81 0.68 -0.39 10.38
CA LEU A 81 -0.77 -0.55 10.34
C LEU A 81 -1.34 -0.97 11.71
N LEU A 82 -0.75 -2.00 12.34
CA LEU A 82 -1.19 -2.48 13.65
C LEU A 82 -1.11 -1.39 14.73
N LYS A 83 -0.04 -0.58 14.70
CA LYS A 83 0.09 0.57 15.59
C LYS A 83 -1.02 1.60 15.34
N HIS A 84 -1.29 1.94 14.08
CA HIS A 84 -2.38 2.84 13.71
C HIS A 84 -3.75 2.34 14.15
N ILE A 85 -4.00 1.03 14.03
CA ILE A 85 -5.24 0.40 14.50
C ILE A 85 -5.34 0.52 16.03
N ALA A 86 -4.27 0.21 16.76
CA ALA A 86 -4.25 0.29 18.22
C ALA A 86 -4.46 1.73 18.74
N ASP A 87 -3.93 2.72 18.03
CA ASP A 87 -4.09 4.14 18.36
C ASP A 87 -5.45 4.70 17.90
N SER A 88 -6.24 3.95 17.13
CA SER A 88 -7.51 4.38 16.55
C SER A 88 -8.69 4.03 17.44
N GLY A 89 -9.27 5.04 18.10
CA GLY A 89 -10.49 4.85 18.91
C GLY A 89 -11.70 4.32 18.12
N TRP A 90 -11.77 4.60 16.82
CA TRP A 90 -12.88 4.20 15.96
C TRP A 90 -12.89 2.71 15.57
N TRP A 91 -11.75 2.02 15.68
CA TRP A 91 -11.61 0.66 15.15
C TRP A 91 -12.63 -0.32 15.74
N ARG A 92 -12.83 -0.27 17.06
CA ARG A 92 -13.75 -1.16 17.79
C ARG A 92 -15.21 -0.95 17.41
N GLU A 93 -15.56 0.25 17.00
CA GLU A 93 -16.93 0.63 16.63
C GLU A 93 -17.21 0.45 15.13
N ALA A 94 -16.16 0.41 14.30
CA ALA A 94 -16.30 0.18 12.87
C ALA A 94 -16.86 -1.21 12.55
N SER A 95 -17.66 -1.25 11.49
CA SER A 95 -18.17 -2.47 10.90
C SER A 95 -17.02 -3.31 10.31
N PRO A 96 -17.21 -4.63 10.13
CA PRO A 96 -16.22 -5.50 9.50
C PRO A 96 -15.77 -4.98 8.13
N ARG A 97 -16.71 -4.46 7.33
CA ARG A 97 -16.44 -3.91 6.01
C ARG A 97 -15.53 -2.68 6.06
N GLU A 98 -15.79 -1.74 6.97
CA GLU A 98 -14.96 -0.53 7.12
C GLU A 98 -13.53 -0.89 7.55
N ARG A 99 -13.37 -1.89 8.43
CA ARG A 99 -12.05 -2.40 8.82
C ARG A 99 -11.31 -3.02 7.64
N GLU A 100 -12.00 -3.83 6.84
CA GLU A 100 -11.43 -4.43 5.63
C GLU A 100 -10.97 -3.37 4.62
N GLU A 101 -11.84 -2.39 4.33
CA GLU A 101 -11.54 -1.29 3.42
C GLU A 101 -10.33 -0.48 3.92
N TYR A 102 -10.32 -0.12 5.20
CA TYR A 102 -9.20 0.60 5.81
C TYR A 102 -7.87 -0.17 5.73
N VAL A 103 -7.86 -1.47 6.04
CA VAL A 103 -6.63 -2.28 5.97
C VAL A 103 -6.10 -2.34 4.54
N ARG A 104 -6.97 -2.50 3.54
CA ARG A 104 -6.59 -2.52 2.12
C ARG A 104 -6.05 -1.17 1.68
N ASP A 105 -6.74 -0.09 2.04
CA ASP A 105 -6.35 1.26 1.65
C ASP A 105 -5.04 1.68 2.32
N PHE A 106 -4.86 1.32 3.59
CA PHE A 106 -3.63 1.60 4.32
C PHE A 106 -2.44 0.86 3.70
N MET A 107 -2.60 -0.44 3.42
CA MET A 107 -1.50 -1.27 2.92
C MET A 107 -1.15 -1.04 1.46
N ALA A 108 -1.99 -0.37 0.67
CA ALA A 108 -1.69 -0.10 -0.73
C ALA A 108 -0.29 0.53 -0.95
N PRO A 109 0.50 0.10 -1.95
CA PRO A 109 0.17 -0.90 -2.97
C PRO A 109 0.49 -2.34 -2.52
N LEU A 110 0.92 -2.55 -1.28
CA LEU A 110 1.19 -3.87 -0.73
C LEU A 110 -0.11 -4.65 -0.54
N ILE A 111 0.00 -5.96 -0.74
CA ILE A 111 -1.10 -6.89 -0.58
C ILE A 111 -0.71 -7.86 0.53
N LEU A 112 -1.45 -7.81 1.63
CA LEU A 112 -1.31 -8.74 2.73
C LEU A 112 -1.67 -10.16 2.27
N SER A 113 -0.96 -11.16 2.79
CA SER A 113 -1.41 -12.56 2.69
C SER A 113 -2.76 -12.71 3.37
N ASP A 114 -3.57 -13.67 2.92
CA ASP A 114 -4.89 -13.95 3.53
C ASP A 114 -4.77 -14.26 5.02
N GLU A 115 -3.70 -14.95 5.44
CA GLU A 115 -3.39 -15.20 6.84
C GLU A 115 -3.19 -13.88 7.61
N ALA A 116 -2.28 -13.02 7.16
CA ALA A 116 -2.00 -11.76 7.84
C ALA A 116 -3.22 -10.83 7.84
N PHE A 117 -3.96 -10.77 6.73
CA PHE A 117 -5.17 -9.96 6.61
C PHE A 117 -6.25 -10.41 7.61
N ASN A 118 -6.55 -11.71 7.66
CA ASN A 118 -7.55 -12.26 8.58
C ASN A 118 -7.14 -12.13 10.05
N GLU A 119 -5.85 -12.26 10.36
CA GLU A 119 -5.35 -12.05 11.72
C GLU A 119 -5.52 -10.59 12.19
N ILE A 120 -5.24 -9.62 11.31
CA ILE A 120 -5.39 -8.19 11.63
C ILE A 120 -6.86 -7.84 11.90
N LEU A 121 -7.80 -8.37 11.12
CA LEU A 121 -9.22 -8.08 11.29
C LEU A 121 -9.83 -8.68 12.56
N LYS A 122 -9.23 -9.74 13.10
CA LYS A 122 -9.59 -10.35 14.39
C LYS A 122 -9.01 -9.59 15.59
N HIS A 123 -8.11 -8.63 15.36
CA HIS A 123 -7.48 -7.86 16.41
C HIS A 123 -8.48 -6.82 16.97
N GLU A 124 -8.89 -6.99 18.23
CA GLU A 124 -9.77 -6.09 19.01
C GLU A 124 -9.01 -5.19 20.00
#